data_AF-W4V5R3-F1
#
_entry.id   AF-W4V5R3-F1
#
_cell.length_a   1.000
_cell.length_b   1.000
_cell.length_c   1.000
_cell.angle_alpha   90.00
_cell.angle_beta   90.00
_cell.angle_gamma   90.00
#
_symmetry.space_group_name_H-M   'P 1'
#
loop_
_entity.id
_entity.type
_entity.pdbx_description
1 polymer ?
#
loop_
_entity_poly.entity_id
_entity_poly.type
_entity_poly.pdbx_seq_one_letter_code
_entity_poly.pdbx_strand_id
1 'polypeptide(L)' 'MGEKFDPNLHNAVMHVEDSEFEENVVVEEFQKGYKFKDKVIRYSMVKVAN' A
#
# COMPACT_ATOMS: atom_id res chain seq x y z
N MET A 1 7.23 4.52 -4.56
CA MET A 1 7.02 5.25 -3.30
C MET A 1 6.18 6.47 -3.62
N GLY A 2 5.03 6.63 -2.97
CA GLY A 2 4.02 7.64 -3.35
C GLY A 2 2.87 7.11 -4.23
N GLU A 3 2.66 5.79 -4.30
CA GLU A 3 1.45 5.25 -4.94
C GLU A 3 0.26 5.36 -3.98
N LYS A 4 -0.92 5.71 -4.50
CA LYS A 4 -2.14 5.74 -3.69
C LYS A 4 -2.44 4.34 -3.16
N PHE A 5 -2.86 4.28 -1.90
CA PHE A 5 -3.34 3.05 -1.33
C PHE A 5 -4.59 2.58 -2.07
N ASP A 6 -4.58 1.34 -2.54
CA ASP A 6 -5.75 0.67 -3.13
C ASP A 6 -6.01 -0.61 -2.35
N PRO A 7 -7.10 -0.72 -1.59
CA PRO A 7 -7.42 -1.92 -0.80
C PRO A 7 -7.65 -3.16 -1.67
N ASN A 8 -7.87 -3.01 -2.98
CA ASN A 8 -7.97 -4.13 -3.91
C ASN A 8 -6.60 -4.70 -4.29
N LEU A 9 -5.51 -4.00 -3.98
CA LEU A 9 -4.15 -4.39 -4.39
C LEU A 9 -3.19 -4.46 -3.21
N HIS A 10 -3.49 -3.70 -2.15
CA HIS A 10 -2.63 -3.46 -1.01
C HIS A 10 -3.35 -3.85 0.28
N ASN A 11 -2.59 -4.39 1.21
CA ASN A 11 -2.99 -4.68 2.57
C ASN A 11 -2.23 -3.72 3.51
N ALA A 12 -2.92 -2.73 4.06
CA ALA A 12 -2.34 -1.77 4.98
C ALA A 12 -2.15 -2.43 6.35
N VAL A 13 -0.91 -2.78 6.68
CA VAL A 13 -0.57 -3.42 7.96
C VAL A 13 -0.14 -2.39 9.02
N MET A 14 0.16 -1.16 8.61
CA MET A 14 0.58 -0.07 9.48
C MET A 14 0.07 1.28 8.95
N HIS A 15 -0.29 2.18 9.85
CA HIS A 15 -0.58 3.58 9.55
C HIS A 15 0.43 4.48 10.25
N VAL A 16 0.82 5.58 9.61
CA VAL A 16 1.68 6.60 10.20
C VAL A 16 1.08 7.98 9.98
N GLU A 17 1.14 8.81 11.01
CA GLU A 17 0.87 10.24 10.87
C GLU A 17 2.17 10.89 10.41
N ASP A 18 2.23 11.29 9.15
CA ASP A 18 3.41 11.92 8.58
C ASP A 18 2.99 13.10 7.72
N SER A 19 3.38 14.30 8.15
CA SER A 19 3.01 15.56 7.50
C SER A 19 3.74 15.78 6.18
N GLU A 20 4.76 14.97 5.87
CA GLU A 20 5.51 15.04 4.61
C GLU A 20 4.82 14.25 3.48
N PHE A 21 3.90 13.34 3.81
CA PHE A 21 3.19 12.51 2.85
C PHE A 21 1.71 12.92 2.74
N GLU A 22 1.15 12.79 1.53
CA GLU A 22 -0.28 12.97 1.33
C GLU A 22 -1.09 11.87 2.04
N GLU A 23 -2.30 12.20 2.50
CA GLU A 23 -3.20 11.23 3.12
C GLU A 23 -3.49 10.06 2.17
N ASN A 24 -3.57 8.84 2.70
CA ASN A 24 -3.88 7.61 1.95
C ASN A 24 -2.84 7.22 0.88
N VAL A 25 -1.56 7.58 1.06
CA VAL A 25 -0.48 7.11 0.19
C VAL A 25 0.36 6.00 0.83
N VAL A 26 0.88 5.09 0.01
CA VAL A 26 1.83 4.07 0.43
C VAL A 26 3.19 4.73 0.67
N VAL A 27 3.57 4.76 1.95
CA VAL A 27 4.86 5.26 2.43
C VAL A 27 5.94 4.22 2.20
N GLU A 28 5.66 2.96 2.54
CA GLU A 28 6.61 1.86 2.44
C GLU A 28 5.93 0.54 2.08
N GLU A 29 6.60 -0.27 1.25
CA GLU A 29 6.17 -1.63 0.93
C GLU A 29 7.10 -2.64 1.62
N PHE A 30 6.55 -3.38 2.58
CA PHE A 30 7.27 -4.45 3.28
C PHE A 30 7.33 -5.74 2.47
N GLN A 31 6.33 -5.97 1.63
CA GLN A 31 6.26 -7.15 0.79
C GLN A 31 5.54 -6.86 -0.51
N LYS A 32 6.20 -7.18 -1.62
CA LYS A 32 5.63 -7.08 -2.97
C LYS A 32 4.32 -7.87 -3.10
N GLY A 33 3.31 -7.19 -3.63
CA GLY A 33 2.10 -7.83 -4.12
C GLY A 33 2.36 -8.55 -5.45
N TYR A 34 1.50 -9.51 -5.78
CA TYR A 34 1.54 -10.21 -7.06
C TYR A 34 0.15 -10.33 -7.66
N LYS A 35 0.06 -10.03 -8.94
CA LYS A 35 -1.13 -10.23 -9.76
C LYS A 35 -0.80 -11.11 -10.95
N PHE A 36 -1.73 -11.97 -11.31
CA PHE A 36 -1.67 -12.74 -12.54
C PHE A 36 -2.89 -12.40 -13.37
N LYS A 37 -2.66 -11.71 -14.50
CA LYS A 37 -3.73 -11.06 -15.28
C LYS A 37 -4.54 -10.13 -14.35
N ASP A 38 -5.86 -10.26 -14.35
CA ASP A 38 -6.77 -9.46 -13.53
C ASP A 38 -6.98 -10.03 -12.12
N LYS A 39 -6.35 -11.16 -11.80
CA LYS A 39 -6.51 -11.82 -10.50
C LYS A 39 -5.36 -11.45 -9.56
N VAL A 40 -5.71 -10.89 -8.40
CA VAL A 40 -4.78 -10.69 -7.29
C VAL A 40 -4.46 -12.06 -6.69
N ILE A 41 -3.19 -12.42 -6.72
CA ILE A 41 -2.68 -13.65 -6.10
C ILE A 41 -2.29 -13.35 -4.66
N ARG A 42 -1.71 -12.17 -4.43
CA ARG A 42 -1.33 -11.69 -3.11
C ARG A 42 -1.31 -10.17 -3.09
N TYR A 43 -1.97 -9.58 -2.10
CA TYR A 43 -1.89 -8.15 -1.85
C TYR A 43 -0.47 -7.78 -1.38
N SER A 44 0.02 -6.59 -1.74
CA SER A 44 1.25 -6.08 -1.13
C SER A 44 1.01 -5.78 0.35
N MET A 45 2.04 -5.90 1.19
CA MET A 45 1.94 -5.44 2.58
C MET A 45 2.61 -4.09 2.68
N VAL A 46 1.84 -3.08 3.08
CA VAL A 46 2.26 -1.68 3.02
C VAL A 46 2.01 -0.94 4.32
N LYS A 47 2.80 0.12 4.51
CA LYS A 47 2.58 1.20 5.47
C LYS A 47 1.94 2.38 4.76
N VAL A 48 0.86 2.91 5.31
CA VAL A 48 0.06 4.00 4.70
C VAL A 48 0.14 5.26 5.56
N ALA A 49 0.22 6.44 4.94
CA ALA A 49 0.11 7.72 5.63
C ALA A 49 -1.37 8.04 5.91
N ASN A 50 -1.65 8.47 7.13
CA ASN A 50 -2.99 8.77 7.62
C ASN A 50 -3.23 10.28 7.74
#